data_AF-A0A5Q0UJJ5-F1
#
_entry.id   AF-A0A5Q0UJJ5-F1
#
_cell.length_a   1.000
_cell.length_b   1.000
_cell.length_c   1.000
_cell.angle_alpha   90.00
_cell.angle_beta   90.00
_cell.angle_gamma   90.00
#
_symmetry.space_group_name_H-M   'P 1'
#
loop_
_entity.id
_entity.type
_entity.pdbx_description
1 polymer ?
#
loop_
_entity_poly.entity_id
_entity_poly.type
_entity_poly.pdbx_seq_one_letter_code
_entity_poly.pdbx_strand_id
1 'polypeptide(L)' 'MTDAEQTPARDDELTSHGYHITLDDGRDSFFALSIEDEQSDDAWLMSDTVRALDEMR' A
#
# COMPACT_ATOMS: atom_id res chain seq x y z
N MET A 1 21.28 22.50 2.63
CA MET A 1 21.34 21.46 3.67
C MET A 1 19.92 21.28 4.14
N THR A 2 19.15 20.44 3.45
CA THR A 2 17.78 20.12 3.84
C THR A 2 17.89 19.07 4.92
N ASP A 3 17.47 19.45 6.13
CA ASP A 3 17.27 18.55 7.25
C ASP A 3 16.21 17.55 6.81
N ALA A 4 16.64 16.34 6.44
CA ALA A 4 15.72 15.24 6.22
C ALA A 4 15.21 14.89 7.60
N GLU A 5 14.03 15.39 7.93
CA GLU A 5 13.31 15.07 9.15
C GLU A 5 13.29 13.54 9.25
N GLN A 6 14.11 13.01 10.17
CA GLN A 6 14.21 11.57 10.39
C GLN A 6 12.92 11.16 11.06
N THR A 7 11.91 10.80 10.25
CA THR A 7 10.74 10.07 10.75
C THR A 7 11.28 8.88 11.51
N PRO A 8 11.00 8.74 12.82
CA PRO A 8 11.47 7.60 13.57
C PRO A 8 11.02 6.34 12.84
N ALA A 9 11.92 5.38 12.65
CA ALA A 9 11.54 4.07 12.15
C ALA A 9 10.57 3.46 13.16
N ARG A 10 9.28 3.63 12.91
CA ARG A 10 8.24 3.02 13.71
C ARG A 10 8.09 1.60 13.18
N ASP A 11 8.21 0.62 14.07
CA ASP A 11 7.79 -0.76 13.81
C ASP A 11 6.24 -0.85 13.82
N ASP A 12 5.56 0.15 13.26
CA ASP A 12 4.11 0.16 13.19
C ASP A 12 3.69 -0.91 12.19
N GLU A 13 2.88 -1.85 12.67
CA GLU A 13 2.36 -2.94 11.85
C GLU A 13 1.43 -2.35 10.79
N LEU A 14 1.88 -2.38 9.53
CA LEU A 14 1.05 -1.95 8.41
C LEU A 14 -0.11 -2.91 8.22
N THR A 15 -1.30 -2.36 8.04
CA THR A 15 -2.49 -3.15 7.75
C THR A 15 -2.65 -3.26 6.24
N SER A 16 -2.87 -4.47 5.74
CA SER A 16 -3.13 -4.71 4.32
C SER A 16 -4.56 -5.20 4.10
N HIS A 17 -5.22 -4.70 3.06
CA HIS A 17 -6.55 -5.14 2.65
C HIS A 17 -6.64 -5.39 1.15
N GLY A 18 -7.13 -6.57 0.77
CA GLY A 18 -7.39 -6.93 -0.62
C GLY A 18 -8.84 -6.64 -1.00
N TYR A 19 -9.03 -6.04 -2.17
CA TYR A 19 -10.34 -5.74 -2.73
C TYR A 19 -10.54 -6.45 -4.06
N HIS A 20 -11.75 -6.97 -4.28
CA HIS A 20 -12.25 -7.33 -5.60
C HIS A 20 -13.30 -6.29 -5.99
N ILE A 21 -12.96 -5.45 -6.95
CA ILE A 21 -13.79 -4.32 -7.36
C ILE A 21 -14.46 -4.68 -8.67
N THR A 22 -15.78 -4.66 -8.70
CA THR A 22 -16.58 -4.87 -9.90
C THR A 22 -17.16 -3.54 -10.38
N LEU A 23 -17.05 -3.30 -11.68
CA LEU A 23 -17.58 -2.14 -12.37
C LEU A 23 -18.65 -2.57 -13.37
N ASP A 24 -19.44 -1.60 -13.84
CA ASP A 24 -20.42 -1.79 -14.92
C ASP A 24 -21.36 -2.99 -14.71
N ASP A 25 -21.95 -3.10 -13.52
CA ASP A 25 -22.85 -4.20 -13.13
C ASP A 25 -22.19 -5.59 -13.26
N GLY A 26 -20.90 -5.66 -12.95
CA GLY A 26 -20.10 -6.89 -12.99
C GLY A 26 -19.52 -7.23 -14.36
N ARG A 27 -19.62 -6.34 -15.35
CA ARG A 27 -19.02 -6.56 -16.68
C ARG A 27 -17.51 -6.44 -16.68
N ASP A 28 -16.96 -5.64 -15.79
CA ASP A 28 -15.52 -5.48 -15.62
C ASP A 28 -15.16 -5.63 -14.14
N SER A 29 -13.98 -6.16 -13.86
CA SER A 29 -13.51 -6.30 -12.49
C SER A 29 -12.00 -6.32 -12.41
N PHE A 30 -11.47 -5.78 -11.32
CA PHE A 30 -10.05 -5.83 -11.02
C PHE A 30 -9.82 -6.03 -9.52
N PHE A 31 -8.61 -6.47 -9.21
CA PHE A 31 -8.16 -6.61 -7.83
C PHE A 31 -7.31 -5.40 -7.45
N ALA A 32 -7.48 -4.92 -6.23
CA ALA A 32 -6.66 -3.85 -5.66
C ALA A 32 -6.14 -4.30 -4.28
N LEU A 33 -4.95 -3.82 -3.92
CA LEU A 33 -4.35 -4.03 -2.62
C LEU A 33 -4.15 -2.65 -1.99
N SER A 34 -4.68 -2.46 -0.78
CA SER A 34 -4.33 -1.32 0.07
C SER A 34 -3.35 -1.76 1.15
N ILE A 35 -2.39 -0.89 1.45
CA ILE A 35 -1.43 -1.03 2.54
C ILE A 35 -1.38 0.32 3.24
N GLU A 36 -1.79 0.36 4.50
CA GLU A 36 -2.03 1.60 5.24
C GLU A 36 -1.43 1.51 6.65
N ASP A 37 -1.04 2.67 7.17
CA ASP A 37 -0.82 2.87 8.60
C ASP A 37 -2.08 3.53 9.17
N GLU A 38 -2.84 2.81 10.00
CA GLU A 38 -4.09 3.31 10.58
C GLU A 38 -3.90 4.55 11.48
N GLN A 39 -2.66 4.81 11.93
CA GLN A 39 -2.33 5.97 12.74
C GLN A 39 -1.91 7.18 11.88
N SER A 40 -1.81 7.03 10.56
CA SER A 40 -1.27 8.06 9.68
C SER A 40 -1.91 8.06 8.29
N ASP A 41 -2.82 9.02 8.08
CA ASP A 41 -3.49 9.25 6.80
C ASP A 41 -2.54 9.72 5.67
N ASP A 42 -1.39 10.29 6.05
CA ASP A 42 -0.38 10.84 5.12
C ASP A 42 0.87 9.94 5.01
N ALA A 43 0.78 8.67 5.44
CA ALA A 43 1.89 7.72 5.30
C ALA A 43 2.07 7.29 3.84
N TRP A 44 3.29 7.41 3.33
CA TRP A 44 3.65 7.01 1.96
C TRP A 44 4.55 5.78 1.98
N LEU A 45 4.15 4.72 1.29
CA LEU A 45 5.00 3.55 1.08
C LEU A 45 5.99 3.82 -0.07
N MET A 46 7.27 4.01 0.25
CA MET A 46 8.33 3.97 -0.76
C MET A 46 8.82 2.55 -0.93
N SER A 47 8.32 1.86 -1.96
CA SER A 47 8.83 0.54 -2.35
C SER A 47 10.02 0.72 -3.30
N ASP A 48 11.19 0.20 -2.93
CA ASP A 48 12.35 0.16 -3.83
C ASP A 48 12.19 -0.90 -4.94
N THR A 49 11.23 -1.82 -4.78
CA THR A 49 11.03 -3.00 -5.62
C THR A 49 9.55 -3.36 -5.66
N VAL A 50 8.81 -2.78 -6.62
CA VAL A 50 7.44 -3.22 -6.93
C VAL A 50 7.54 -4.53 -7.71
N ARG A 51 7.24 -5.66 -7.07
CA ARG A 51 7.08 -6.97 -7.73
C ARG A 51 5.60 -7.16 -8.04
N ALA A 52 5.28 -7.70 -9.22
CA ALA A 52 3.95 -8.23 -9.43
C ALA A 52 3.68 -9.34 -8.42
N LEU A 53 2.42 -9.51 -7.99
CA LEU A 53 2.03 -10.57 -7.03
C LEU A 53 2.47 -11.97 -7.50
N ASP A 54 2.44 -12.23 -8.81
CA ASP A 54 2.94 -13.49 -9.41
C ASP A 54 4.44 -13.74 -9.18
N GLU A 55 5.22 -12.70 -8.87
CA GLU A 55 6.66 -12.79 -8.60
C GLU A 55 7.00 -12.96 -7.11
N MET A 56 6.02 -12.86 -6.20
CA MET A 56 6.21 -12.90 -4.74
C MET A 56 6.08 -14.32 -4.15
N ARG A 57 6.64 -15.33 -4.82
CA ARG A 57 6.57 -16.75 -4.43
C ARG A 57 7.39 -17.09 -3.18
#